data_AF-D3FUI4-F1
#
_entry.id   AF-D3FUI4-F1
#
_cell.length_a   1.000
_cell.length_b   1.000
_cell.length_c   1.000
_cell.angle_alpha   90.00
_cell.angle_beta   90.00
_cell.angle_gamma   90.00
#
_symmetry.space_group_name_H-M   'P 1'
#
loop_
_entity.id
_entity.type
_entity.pdbx_description
1 polymer ?
#
loop_
_entity_poly.entity_id
_entity_poly.type
_entity_poly.pdbx_seq_one_letter_code
_entity_poly.pdbx_strand_id
1 'polypeptide(L)'
;MNITINRKRSVKEVGDLVSTKSNKLYAIIEDKGEKYPYHLLCLESFTIIESYDELPSNQEIEEDIGEKLDGIYQHRDSHITLN
;
A
#
# COMPACT_ATOMS: atom_id res chain seq x y z
N MET A 1 5.68 11.32 11.83
CA MET A 1 4.48 11.17 10.99
C MET A 1 3.26 11.07 11.89
N ASN A 2 2.26 11.94 11.71
CA ASN A 2 1.00 11.88 12.48
C ASN A 2 -0.11 11.43 11.53
N ILE A 3 -0.59 10.19 11.69
CA ILE A 3 -1.69 9.61 10.92
C ILE A 3 -2.93 9.65 11.83
N THR A 4 -3.97 10.38 11.45
CA THR A 4 -5.25 10.43 12.17
C THR A 4 -6.17 9.32 11.64
N ILE A 5 -6.62 8.42 12.53
CA ILE A 5 -7.09 7.06 12.17
C ILE A 5 -8.62 6.97 12.13
N ASN A 6 -9.15 6.35 11.06
CA ASN A 6 -10.43 5.64 11.06
C ASN A 6 -10.20 4.18 10.63
N ARG A 7 -10.00 3.28 11.62
CA ARG A 7 -9.90 1.79 11.58
C ARG A 7 -8.82 1.15 10.66
N LYS A 8 -7.99 0.28 11.23
CA LYS A 8 -7.08 -0.63 10.50
C LYS A 8 -7.88 -1.65 9.69
N ARG A 9 -7.58 -1.80 8.39
CA ARG A 9 -8.22 -2.78 7.48
C ARG A 9 -7.17 -3.64 6.73
N SER A 10 -7.64 -4.56 5.91
CA SER A 10 -6.83 -5.27 4.90
C SER A 10 -6.94 -4.59 3.54
N VAL A 11 -6.04 -4.90 2.59
CA VAL A 11 -6.16 -4.43 1.20
C VAL A 11 -7.48 -4.95 0.65
N LYS A 12 -8.26 -4.03 0.07
CA LYS A 12 -9.58 -4.31 -0.49
C LYS A 12 -9.82 -3.62 -1.82
N GLU A 13 -9.13 -2.53 -2.09
CA GLU A 13 -9.33 -1.76 -3.32
C GLU A 13 -8.04 -1.06 -3.78
N VAL A 14 -8.04 -0.70 -5.05
CA VAL A 14 -7.02 0.16 -5.66
C VAL A 14 -7.03 1.51 -4.94
N GLY A 15 -5.83 2.05 -4.69
CA GLY A 15 -5.63 3.23 -3.89
C GLY A 15 -5.57 2.95 -2.39
N ASP A 16 -5.54 1.70 -1.95
CA ASP A 16 -5.17 1.40 -0.57
C ASP A 16 -3.72 1.81 -0.29
N LEU A 17 -3.55 2.56 0.81
CA LEU A 17 -2.26 3.00 1.33
C LEU A 17 -1.81 2.01 2.40
N VAL A 18 -0.62 1.45 2.22
CA VAL A 18 -0.03 0.48 3.12
C VAL A 18 1.10 1.14 3.89
N SER A 19 1.04 1.05 5.22
CA SER A 19 2.11 1.52 6.11
C SER A 19 2.81 0.34 6.77
N THR A 20 4.12 0.47 6.96
CA THR A 20 4.92 -0.52 7.68
C THR A 20 5.32 -0.03 9.06
N LYS A 21 5.83 -0.94 9.88
CA LYS A 21 6.32 -0.64 11.23
C LYS A 21 7.52 0.33 11.23
N SER A 22 8.27 0.41 10.14
CA SER A 22 9.40 1.33 9.93
C SER A 22 8.97 2.70 9.43
N ASN A 23 7.66 2.99 9.38
CA ASN A 23 7.06 4.21 8.83
C ASN A 23 7.22 4.38 7.31
N LYS A 24 7.50 3.31 6.56
CA LYS A 24 7.43 3.38 5.10
C LYS A 24 5.99 3.37 4.62
N LEU A 25 5.77 4.02 3.49
CA LEU A 25 4.49 4.09 2.83
C LEU A 25 4.53 3.48 1.44
N TYR A 26 3.49 2.70 1.15
CA TYR A 26 3.25 2.09 -0.14
C TYR A 26 1.81 2.36 -0.57
N ALA A 27 1.54 2.22 -1.86
CA ALA A 27 0.21 2.31 -2.43
C ALA A 27 -0.02 1.17 -3.42
N ILE A 28 -1.23 0.63 -3.45
CA ILE A 28 -1.67 -0.25 -4.53
C ILE A 28 -2.28 0.62 -5.63
N ILE A 29 -1.68 0.61 -6.83
CA ILE A 29 -2.19 1.32 -8.00
C ILE A 29 -2.64 0.33 -9.07
N GLU A 30 -3.52 0.77 -9.96
CA GLU A 30 -4.01 -0.04 -11.09
C GLU A 30 -3.60 0.60 -12.42
N ASP A 31 -2.94 -0.17 -13.28
CA ASP A 31 -2.71 0.16 -14.68
C ASP A 31 -3.62 -0.70 -15.58
N LYS A 32 -4.62 -0.06 -16.17
CA LYS A 32 -5.70 -0.76 -16.90
C LYS A 32 -5.25 -1.15 -18.29
N GLY A 33 -5.34 -2.45 -18.57
CA GLY A 33 -5.02 -3.02 -19.89
C GLY A 33 -3.75 -3.86 -19.90
N GLU A 34 -3.03 -3.90 -18.79
CA GLU A 34 -1.86 -4.73 -18.60
C GLU A 34 -2.22 -6.14 -18.08
N LYS A 35 -1.32 -7.11 -18.32
CA LYS A 35 -1.49 -8.49 -17.84
C LYS A 35 -1.41 -8.58 -16.30
N TYR A 36 -0.63 -7.68 -15.69
CA TYR A 36 -0.46 -7.56 -14.23
C TYR A 36 -0.86 -6.14 -13.83
N PRO A 37 -2.17 -5.87 -13.71
CA PRO A 37 -2.66 -4.51 -13.60
C PRO A 37 -2.45 -3.89 -12.22
N TYR A 38 -2.13 -4.66 -11.17
CA TYR A 38 -1.97 -4.12 -9.82
C TYR A 38 -0.50 -3.97 -9.46
N HIS A 39 -0.09 -2.78 -9.02
CA HIS A 39 1.31 -2.52 -8.66
C HIS A 39 1.43 -2.05 -7.20
N LEU A 40 2.38 -2.63 -6.47
CA LEU A 40 2.79 -2.14 -5.16
C LEU A 40 3.87 -1.06 -5.36
N LEU A 41 3.47 0.19 -5.19
CA LEU A 41 4.34 1.36 -5.36
C LEU A 41 4.87 1.81 -4.00
N CYS A 42 6.20 1.96 -3.86
CA CYS A 42 6.79 2.67 -2.74
C CYS A 42 6.66 4.18 -2.94
N LEU A 43 6.04 4.89 -1.98
CA LEU A 43 5.78 6.33 -2.09
C LEU A 43 6.98 7.21 -1.75
N GLU A 44 8.00 6.67 -1.09
CA GLU A 44 9.24 7.41 -0.81
C GLU A 44 10.17 7.46 -2.03
N SER A 45 10.33 6.32 -2.71
CA SER A 45 11.24 6.17 -3.85
C SER A 45 10.55 6.26 -5.21
N PHE A 46 9.21 6.25 -5.25
CA PHE A 46 8.41 6.16 -6.48
C PHE A 46 8.78 4.96 -7.36
N THR A 47 9.15 3.84 -6.74
CA THR A 47 9.51 2.59 -7.41
C THR A 47 8.41 1.54 -7.25
N ILE A 48 8.08 0.85 -8.34
CA ILE A 48 7.26 -0.36 -8.29
C ILE A 48 8.12 -1.46 -7.65
N ILE A 49 7.63 -2.03 -6.56
CA ILE A 49 8.27 -3.13 -5.85
C ILE A 49 7.90 -4.44 -6.53
N GLU A 50 6.61 -4.64 -6.80
CA GLU A 50 6.09 -5.86 -7.43
C GLU A 50 4.78 -5.56 -8.18
N SER A 51 4.45 -6.43 -9.15
CA SER A 51 3.23 -6.37 -9.95
C SER A 51 2.44 -7.67 -9.87
N TYR A 52 1.12 -7.56 -9.72
CA TYR A 52 0.21 -8.68 -9.49
C TYR A 52 -0.88 -8.71 -10.55
N ASP A 53 -1.35 -9.92 -10.85
CA ASP A 53 -2.52 -10.18 -11.70
C ASP A 53 -3.84 -9.90 -10.98
N GLU A 54 -3.87 -10.12 -9.66
CA GLU A 54 -4.98 -9.80 -8.76
C GLU A 54 -4.55 -8.88 -7.61
N LEU A 55 -5.51 -8.36 -6.82
CA LEU A 55 -5.16 -7.55 -5.64
C LEU A 55 -4.36 -8.39 -4.64
N PRO A 56 -3.17 -7.95 -4.21
CA PRO A 56 -2.34 -8.73 -3.31
C PRO A 56 -2.95 -8.80 -1.91
N SER A 57 -2.72 -9.94 -1.26
CA SER A 57 -3.01 -10.12 0.15
C SER A 57 -1.98 -9.40 1.02
N ASN A 58 -2.33 -9.13 2.28
CA ASN A 58 -1.39 -8.55 3.23
C ASN A 58 -0.12 -9.39 3.38
N GLN A 59 -0.22 -10.73 3.30
CA GLN A 59 0.93 -11.61 3.48
C GLN A 59 1.92 -11.49 2.32
N GLU A 60 1.42 -11.47 1.08
CA GLU A 60 2.26 -11.28 -0.12
C GLU A 60 3.01 -9.95 -0.04
N ILE A 61 2.31 -8.87 0.33
CA ILE A 61 2.93 -7.55 0.50
C ILE A 61 4.05 -7.60 1.57
N GLU A 62 3.82 -8.25 2.72
CA GLU A 62 4.84 -8.37 3.77
C GLU A 62 6.08 -9.17 3.31
N GLU A 63 5.87 -10.20 2.50
CA GLU A 63 6.94 -11.02 1.93
C GLU A 63 7.76 -10.22 0.92
N ASP A 64 7.11 -9.47 0.03
CA ASP A 64 7.76 -8.68 -1.03
C ASP A 64 8.56 -7.49 -0.49
N ILE A 65 8.02 -6.79 0.53
CA ILE A 65 8.72 -5.66 1.16
C ILE A 65 9.71 -6.12 2.25
N GLY A 66 9.63 -7.38 2.67
CA GLY A 66 10.44 -7.95 3.75
C GLY A 66 10.15 -7.34 5.13
N GLU A 67 8.93 -6.82 5.35
CA GLU A 67 8.56 -6.09 6.57
C GLU A 67 7.10 -6.29 6.95
N LYS A 68 6.78 -6.19 8.25
CA LYS A 68 5.41 -6.26 8.76
C LYS A 68 4.64 -4.97 8.53
N LEU A 69 3.37 -5.11 8.17
CA LEU A 69 2.46 -3.97 8.03
C LEU A 69 2.10 -3.42 9.42
N ASP A 70 2.08 -2.09 9.55
CA ASP A 70 1.45 -1.45 10.70
C ASP A 70 -0.06 -1.26 10.49
N GLY A 71 -0.45 -0.95 9.26
CA GLY A 71 -1.85 -0.76 8.90
C GLY A 71 -2.04 -0.44 7.41
N ILE A 72 -3.24 -0.69 6.93
CA ILE A 72 -3.69 -0.35 5.58
C ILE A 72 -4.85 0.63 5.70
N TYR A 73 -4.87 1.65 4.85
CA TYR A 73 -5.75 2.79 4.93
C TYR A 73 -6.36 3.15 3.57
N GLN A 74 -7.61 3.58 3.57
CA GLN A 74 -8.28 4.04 2.37
C GLN A 74 -7.80 5.44 1.98
N HIS A 75 -7.33 5.65 0.75
CA HIS A 75 -6.85 6.98 0.33
C HIS A 75 -7.91 8.09 0.43
N ARG A 76 -9.21 7.77 0.33
CA ARG A 76 -10.29 8.77 0.37
C ARG A 76 -10.51 9.39 1.74
N ASP A 77 -10.24 8.63 2.80
CA ASP A 77 -10.50 9.03 4.19
C ASP A 77 -9.21 9.27 4.99
N SER A 78 -8.05 9.22 4.32
CA SER A 78 -6.74 9.31 4.97
C SER A 78 -6.07 10.66 4.70
N HIS A 79 -5.69 11.37 5.76
CA HIS A 79 -4.77 12.51 5.68
C HIS A 79 -3.40 12.05 6.17
N ILE A 80 -2.41 12.04 5.27
CA ILE A 80 -1.02 11.78 5.61
C ILE A 80 -0.32 13.10 5.87
N THR A 81 0.20 13.29 7.09
CA THR A 81 1.09 14.41 7.43
C THR A 81 2.52 13.89 7.59
N LEU A 82 3.37 14.21 6.61
CA LEU A 82 4.82 14.04 6.66
C LEU A 82 5.41 15.29 7.33
N ASN A 83 6.06 15.13 8.48
CA ASN A 83 6.81 16.19 9.17
C ASN A 83 8.30 15.99 8.91
#